data_AF-A0A7Y2THI4-F1
#
_entry.id   AF-A0A7Y2THI4-F1
#
_cell.length_a   1.000
_cell.length_b   1.000
_cell.length_c   1.000
_cell.angle_alpha   90.00
_cell.angle_beta   90.00
_cell.angle_gamma   90.00
#
_symmetry.space_group_name_H-M   'P 1'
#
loop_
_entity.id
_entity.type
_entity.pdbx_description
1 polymer ?
#
loop_
_entity_poly.entity_id
_entity_poly.type
_entity_poly.pdbx_seq_one_letter_code
_entity_poly.pdbx_strand_id
1 'polypeptide(L)'
;MTLIDFFIGFFLMNAMPHFILGKWNQRMLSGFGYGDKANQLYSLANIAISLGLFIYQYGTTGFLENGIYVGALTIILAFYVLGGLWKKLFTHR
;
A
#
# COMPACT_ATOMS: atom_id res chain seq x y z
N MET A 1 -6.20 -6.62 -19.60
CA MET A 1 -5.39 -5.59 -18.92
C MET A 1 -5.66 -4.26 -19.60
N THR A 2 -6.45 -3.42 -18.95
CA THR A 2 -6.70 -2.03 -19.36
C THR A 2 -5.64 -1.11 -18.76
N LEU A 3 -5.63 0.16 -19.19
CA LEU A 3 -4.81 1.19 -18.54
C LEU A 3 -5.22 1.42 -17.08
N ILE A 4 -6.50 1.24 -16.75
CA ILE A 4 -7.01 1.34 -15.37
C ILE A 4 -6.45 0.18 -14.53
N ASP A 5 -6.43 -1.05 -15.07
CA ASP A 5 -5.86 -2.22 -14.38
C ASP A 5 -4.37 -1.99 -14.03
N PHE A 6 -3.62 -1.38 -14.95
CA PHE A 6 -2.23 -0.98 -14.70
C PHE A 6 -2.14 0.00 -13.53
N PHE A 7 -2.95 1.06 -13.51
CA PHE A 7 -2.90 2.04 -12.43
C PHE A 7 -3.36 1.48 -11.09
N ILE A 8 -4.37 0.60 -11.06
CA ILE A 8 -4.77 -0.14 -9.87
C ILE A 8 -3.57 -0.87 -9.27
N GLY A 9 -2.89 -1.69 -10.08
CA GLY A 9 -1.71 -2.43 -9.63
C GLY A 9 -0.55 -1.51 -9.26
N PHE A 10 -0.29 -0.48 -10.06
CA PHE A 10 0.77 0.50 -9.83
C PHE A 10 0.62 1.20 -8.48
N PHE A 11 -0.56 1.77 -8.21
CA PHE A 11 -0.81 2.48 -6.96
C PHE A 11 -0.80 1.50 -5.78
N LEU A 12 -1.38 0.30 -5.90
CA LEU A 12 -1.34 -0.69 -4.82
C LEU A 12 0.10 -1.09 -4.46
N MET A 13 0.90 -1.40 -5.48
CA MET A 13 2.28 -1.84 -5.28
C MET A 13 3.21 -0.71 -4.88
N ASN A 14 2.94 0.52 -5.31
CA ASN A 14 3.67 1.70 -4.85
C ASN A 14 3.35 2.03 -3.38
N ALA A 15 2.15 1.72 -2.91
CA ALA A 15 1.81 1.86 -1.50
C ALA A 15 2.67 0.98 -0.59
N MET A 16 3.04 -0.22 -1.03
CA MET A 16 3.80 -1.19 -0.22
C MET A 16 5.17 -0.68 0.28
N PRO A 17 6.12 -0.25 -0.58
CA PRO A 17 7.44 0.21 -0.11
C PRO A 17 7.32 1.48 0.72
N HIS A 18 6.46 2.43 0.33
CA HIS A 18 6.22 3.65 1.10
C HIS A 18 5.62 3.35 2.48
N PHE A 19 4.73 2.36 2.56
CA PHE A 19 4.15 1.94 3.82
C PHE A 19 5.22 1.32 4.75
N ILE A 20 5.95 0.31 4.25
CA ILE A 20 6.94 -0.44 5.03
C ILE A 20 8.05 0.49 5.53
N LEU A 21 8.64 1.28 4.63
CA LEU A 21 9.69 2.23 4.96
C LEU A 21 9.18 3.29 5.93
N GLY A 22 7.99 3.85 5.67
CA GLY A 22 7.35 4.81 6.56
C GLY A 22 7.15 4.27 7.98
N LYS A 23 6.67 3.02 8.13
CA LYS A 23 6.45 2.38 9.44
C LYS A 23 7.78 2.14 10.19
N TRP A 24 8.84 1.85 9.46
CA TRP A 24 10.20 1.61 9.99
C TRP A 24 11.03 2.89 10.15
N ASN A 25 10.41 4.06 10.05
CA ASN A 25 11.07 5.38 10.10
C ASN A 25 12.19 5.55 9.07
N GLN A 26 12.13 4.81 7.95
CA GLN A 26 13.05 4.94 6.85
C GLN A 26 12.57 6.04 5.89
N ARG A 27 13.53 6.77 5.32
CA ARG A 27 13.26 7.92 4.44
C ARG A 27 13.37 7.47 2.98
N MET A 28 12.41 7.88 2.18
CA MET A 28 12.39 7.69 0.73
C MET A 28 11.70 8.92 0.11
N LEU A 29 12.03 9.24 -1.14
CA LEU A 29 11.34 10.28 -1.87
C LEU A 29 9.96 9.76 -2.26
N SER A 30 8.90 10.45 -1.83
CA SER A 30 7.52 10.18 -2.19
C SER A 30 6.92 11.34 -2.97
N GLY A 31 5.71 11.15 -3.52
CA GLY A 31 4.97 12.25 -4.15
C GLY A 31 4.62 13.40 -3.19
N PHE A 32 4.78 13.21 -1.88
CA PHE A 32 4.56 14.24 -0.84
C PHE A 32 5.87 14.72 -0.19
N GLY A 33 7.03 14.45 -0.83
CA GLY A 33 8.34 14.91 -0.37
C GLY A 33 9.21 13.81 0.24
N TYR A 34 10.29 14.20 0.92
CA TYR A 34 11.30 13.28 1.45
C TYR A 34 11.18 13.10 2.97
N GLY A 35 10.78 11.91 3.43
CA GLY A 35 10.69 11.59 4.85
C GLY A 35 9.80 10.39 5.16
N ASP A 36 9.91 9.88 6.38
CA ASP A 36 9.09 8.77 6.88
C ASP A 36 7.60 9.15 6.98
N LYS A 37 7.28 10.35 7.48
CA LYS A 37 5.91 10.86 7.51
C LYS A 37 5.33 11.05 6.10
N ALA A 38 6.15 11.56 5.18
CA ALA A 38 5.76 11.73 3.78
C ALA A 38 5.50 10.37 3.10
N ASN A 39 6.29 9.35 3.45
CA ASN A 39 6.07 7.96 3.01
C ASN A 39 4.75 7.38 3.54
N GLN A 40 4.46 7.55 4.83
CA GLN A 40 3.20 7.07 5.41
C GLN A 40 1.99 7.72 4.75
N LEU A 41 1.96 9.05 4.63
CA LEU A 41 0.86 9.76 3.98
C LEU A 41 0.70 9.36 2.51
N TYR A 42 1.81 9.22 1.79
CA TYR A 42 1.78 8.84 0.38
C TYR A 42 1.29 7.40 0.20
N SER A 43 1.68 6.46 1.07
CA SER A 43 1.13 5.10 1.03
C SER A 43 -0.39 5.07 1.22
N LEU A 44 -0.94 5.86 2.14
CA LEU A 44 -2.39 5.95 2.33
C LEU A 44 -3.11 6.50 1.09
N ALA A 45 -2.55 7.54 0.46
CA ALA A 45 -3.08 8.08 -0.78
C ALA A 45 -3.04 7.05 -1.93
N ASN A 46 -1.95 6.30 -2.05
CA ASN A 46 -1.81 5.23 -3.05
C ASN A 46 -2.86 4.11 -2.84
N ILE A 47 -3.08 3.67 -1.59
CA ILE A 47 -4.12 2.69 -1.26
C ILE A 47 -5.51 3.23 -1.63
N ALA A 48 -5.81 4.48 -1.27
CA ALA A 48 -7.10 5.11 -1.57
C ALA A 48 -7.36 5.22 -3.08
N ILE A 49 -6.35 5.65 -3.86
CA ILE A 49 -6.45 5.74 -5.33
C ILE A 49 -6.65 4.34 -5.93
N SER A 50 -5.84 3.36 -5.52
CA SER A 50 -5.97 1.97 -5.98
C SER A 50 -7.35 1.40 -5.71
N LEU A 51 -7.86 1.53 -4.48
CA LEU A 51 -9.18 1.05 -4.09
C LEU A 51 -10.30 1.77 -4.84
N GLY A 52 -10.20 3.09 -4.99
CA GLY A 52 -11.17 3.88 -5.74
C GLY A 52 -11.26 3.44 -7.20
N LEU A 53 -10.11 3.28 -7.87
CA LEU A 53 -10.04 2.79 -9.24
C LEU A 53 -10.53 1.34 -9.37
N PHE A 54 -10.21 0.48 -8.41
CA PHE A 54 -10.67 -0.91 -8.39
C PHE A 54 -12.20 -0.99 -8.29
N ILE A 55 -12.80 -0.26 -7.34
CA ILE A 55 -14.26 -0.23 -7.17
C ILE A 55 -14.93 0.39 -8.40
N TYR A 56 -14.32 1.42 -9.00
CA TYR A 56 -14.82 2.01 -10.24
C TYR A 56 -14.82 1.00 -11.42
N GLN A 57 -13.76 0.21 -11.56
CA GLN A 57 -13.58 -0.71 -12.68
C GLN A 57 -14.34 -2.04 -12.53
N TYR A 58 -14.34 -2.62 -11.33
CA TYR A 58 -14.83 -3.97 -11.07
C TYR A 58 -16.01 -4.04 -10.09
N GLY A 59 -16.43 -2.90 -9.53
CA GLY A 59 -17.43 -2.86 -8.48
C GLY A 59 -16.97 -3.52 -7.18
N THR A 60 -17.89 -3.66 -6.23
CA THR A 60 -17.62 -4.31 -4.94
C THR A 60 -17.61 -5.84 -5.05
N THR A 61 -18.32 -6.41 -6.03
CA THR A 61 -18.28 -7.85 -6.30
C THR A 61 -16.92 -8.29 -6.83
N GLY A 62 -16.19 -7.38 -7.51
CA GLY A 62 -14.87 -7.64 -8.06
C GLY A 62 -13.83 -8.13 -7.04
N PHE A 63 -14.00 -7.83 -5.74
CA PHE A 63 -13.10 -8.36 -4.70
C PHE A 63 -13.14 -9.88 -4.63
N LEU A 64 -14.29 -10.53 -4.88
CA LEU A 64 -14.38 -12.00 -4.85
C LEU A 64 -13.74 -12.65 -6.08
N GLU A 65 -13.61 -11.89 -7.17
CA GLU A 65 -13.14 -12.38 -8.47
C GLU A 65 -11.64 -12.09 -8.70
N ASN A 66 -11.06 -11.13 -7.95
CA ASN A 66 -9.68 -10.67 -8.14
C ASN A 66 -8.77 -11.06 -6.97
N GLY A 67 -8.46 -12.36 -6.88
CA GLY A 67 -7.65 -12.92 -5.80
C GLY A 67 -6.26 -12.29 -5.64
N ILE A 68 -5.61 -11.86 -6.72
CA ILE A 68 -4.30 -11.18 -6.66
C ILE A 68 -4.44 -9.82 -5.95
N TYR A 69 -5.46 -9.04 -6.30
CA TYR A 69 -5.70 -7.73 -5.70
C TYR A 69 -6.00 -7.85 -4.21
N VAL A 70 -6.89 -8.79 -3.85
CA VAL A 70 -7.21 -9.10 -2.45
C VAL A 70 -5.98 -9.57 -1.70
N GLY A 71 -5.22 -10.51 -2.24
CA GLY A 71 -4.00 -11.01 -1.61
C GLY A 71 -2.97 -9.90 -1.34
N ALA A 72 -2.72 -9.04 -2.33
CA ALA A 72 -1.81 -7.91 -2.17
C ALA A 72 -2.32 -6.91 -1.11
N LEU A 73 -3.61 -6.60 -1.12
CA LEU A 73 -4.23 -5.73 -0.11
C LEU A 73 -4.15 -6.35 1.30
N THR A 74 -4.41 -7.65 1.43
CA THR A 74 -4.28 -8.40 2.69
C THR A 74 -2.86 -8.33 3.22
N ILE A 75 -1.83 -8.48 2.37
CA ILE A 75 -0.43 -8.34 2.80
C ILE A 75 -0.15 -6.93 3.29
N ILE A 76 -0.57 -5.89 2.55
CA ILE A 76 -0.38 -4.49 2.99
C ILE A 76 -1.05 -4.26 4.36
N LEU A 77 -2.27 -4.76 4.57
CA LEU A 77 -2.97 -4.67 5.85
C LEU A 77 -2.25 -5.46 6.96
N ALA A 78 -1.70 -6.63 6.65
CA ALA A 78 -0.90 -7.39 7.61
C ALA A 78 0.35 -6.61 8.03
N PHE A 79 1.06 -6.00 7.09
CA PHE A 79 2.17 -5.08 7.40
C PHE A 79 1.69 -3.86 8.20
N TYR A 80 0.48 -3.36 7.95
CA TYR A 80 -0.10 -2.25 8.70
C TYR A 80 -0.26 -2.56 10.20
N VAL A 81 -0.85 -3.72 10.48
CA VAL A 81 -1.11 -4.20 11.85
C VAL A 81 0.18 -4.68 12.51
N LEU A 82 0.95 -5.53 11.83
CA LEU A 82 2.10 -6.23 12.41
C LEU A 82 3.40 -5.44 12.32
N GLY A 83 3.52 -4.47 11.40
CA GLY A 83 4.79 -3.76 11.16
C GLY A 83 5.31 -3.01 12.39
N GLY A 84 4.41 -2.53 13.26
CA GLY A 84 4.81 -1.90 14.54
C GLY A 84 5.36 -2.92 15.54
N LEU A 85 4.78 -4.13 15.59
CA LEU A 85 5.28 -5.23 16.40
C LEU A 85 6.64 -5.70 15.88
N TRP A 86 6.78 -5.92 14.57
CA TRP A 86 8.02 -6.35 13.96
C TRP A 86 9.16 -5.36 14.19
N LYS A 87 8.91 -4.06 14.01
CA LYS A 87 9.89 -3.04 14.34
C LYS A 87 10.38 -3.15 15.79
N LYS A 88 9.46 -3.30 16.75
CA LYS A 88 9.85 -3.50 18.16
C LYS A 88 10.70 -4.76 18.37
N LEU A 89 10.33 -5.87 17.72
CA LEU A 89 11.03 -7.15 17.88
C LEU A 89 12.42 -7.14 17.23
N PHE A 90 12.59 -6.49 16.07
CA PHE A 90 13.79 -6.61 15.24
C PHE A 90 14.71 -5.40 15.28
N THR A 91 14.27 -4.24 15.80
CA THR A 91 15.12 -3.05 15.96
C THR A 91 15.80 -2.98 17.34
N HIS A 92 15.63 -4.00 18.19
CA HIS A 92 16.50 -4.21 19.37
C HIS A 92 17.82 -4.86 18.97
N ARG A 93 18.71 -4.07 18.33
CA ARG A 93 20.16 -4.30 18.27
C ARG A 93 20.87 -2.96 18.27
#